data_AF-A0A2E8V3L6-F1
#
_entry.id   AF-A0A2E8V3L6-F1
#
_cell.length_a   1.000
_cell.length_b   1.000
_cell.length_c   1.000
_cell.angle_alpha   90.00
_cell.angle_beta   90.00
_cell.angle_gamma   90.00
#
_symmetry.space_group_name_H-M   'P 1'
#
loop_
_entity.id
_entity.type
_entity.pdbx_description
1 polymer ?
#
loop_
_entity_poly.entity_id
_entity_poly.type
_entity_poly.pdbx_seq_one_letter_code
_entity_poly.pdbx_strand_id
1 'polypeptide(L)'
;MRKHAPDSIQRDEGGLTAVIEFLSAFTLFLMILTAFLSLAQLEMGSNDTSVDRVDRAAYNGLDRMTSNSGWYVPLVDTTLDYNNSTSDWHRIDAQGLSQGVVQVGLLLDGKIDLERISALSNITEDSLLKGLGIDDGFSLYIQIKIIESENTSRQDLTLFEGGTPRNSAESSSSASVTFQEGGDKIQLILEVHDGGRKSNKLYITEISPRSVSGNPEWIEVLNPNDFAISLEGWSFSHISSSSNTNILLREGVITGHSTAIFTGDTLTQETGNSSHIFDLGQSGFLGVGMINGLDDGGGIVKLSYTQLSEFQPAEVFRVEWGGDTGFFLTPGQSLEWSGILPATTLEWSIPSQPSPGN
;
A
#
# COMPACT_ATOMS: atom_id res chain seq x y z
N MET A 1 -27.73 -34.28 -102.21
CA MET A 1 -26.25 -34.23 -102.13
C MET A 1 -25.88 -32.92 -101.41
N ARG A 2 -25.11 -33.00 -100.29
CA ARG A 2 -24.61 -31.92 -99.39
C ARG A 2 -25.66 -31.14 -98.56
N LYS A 3 -25.74 -31.31 -97.21
CA LYS A 3 -24.91 -30.79 -96.06
C LYS A 3 -25.10 -29.27 -95.86
N HIS A 4 -25.27 -28.65 -94.67
CA HIS A 4 -25.32 -29.01 -93.24
C HIS A 4 -25.67 -27.68 -92.50
N ALA A 5 -26.31 -27.71 -91.31
CA ALA A 5 -25.98 -26.81 -90.19
C ALA A 5 -26.70 -27.25 -88.90
N PRO A 6 -25.98 -27.40 -87.76
CA PRO A 6 -26.56 -27.64 -86.43
C PRO A 6 -26.74 -26.33 -85.66
N ASP A 7 -27.82 -26.21 -84.89
CA ASP A 7 -28.03 -25.12 -83.92
C ASP A 7 -27.05 -25.27 -82.75
N SER A 8 -26.16 -24.29 -82.61
CA SER A 8 -25.20 -24.16 -81.52
C SER A 8 -25.85 -23.44 -80.33
N ILE A 9 -25.72 -24.02 -79.15
CA ILE A 9 -25.96 -23.35 -77.85
C ILE A 9 -25.05 -22.11 -77.79
N GLN A 10 -25.62 -20.92 -78.03
CA GLN A 10 -24.96 -19.66 -77.69
C GLN A 10 -24.84 -19.61 -76.16
N ARG A 11 -23.60 -19.61 -75.67
CA ARG A 11 -23.30 -19.39 -74.26
C ARG A 11 -23.83 -18.01 -73.88
N ASP A 12 -24.69 -17.96 -72.87
CA ASP A 12 -25.23 -16.73 -72.30
C ASP A 12 -24.12 -15.98 -71.52
N GLU A 13 -23.33 -15.20 -72.25
CA GLU A 13 -22.22 -14.41 -71.69
C GLU A 13 -22.74 -13.31 -70.75
N GLY A 14 -23.98 -12.83 -70.93
CA GLY A 14 -24.59 -11.79 -70.08
C GLY A 14 -24.85 -12.27 -68.65
N GLY A 15 -25.34 -13.50 -68.48
CA GLY A 15 -25.50 -14.11 -67.15
C GLY A 15 -24.16 -14.30 -66.43
N LEU A 16 -23.11 -14.69 -67.15
CA LEU A 16 -21.77 -14.86 -66.57
C LEU A 16 -21.16 -13.53 -66.13
N THR A 17 -21.29 -12.48 -66.95
CA THR A 17 -20.81 -11.14 -66.61
C THR A 17 -21.52 -10.57 -65.39
N ALA A 18 -22.86 -10.71 -65.30
CA ALA A 18 -23.62 -10.25 -64.15
C ALA A 18 -23.23 -10.97 -62.84
N VAL A 19 -22.96 -12.28 -62.91
CA VAL A 19 -22.49 -13.05 -61.75
C VAL A 19 -21.09 -12.60 -61.32
N ILE A 20 -20.17 -12.36 -62.26
CA ILE A 20 -18.81 -11.90 -61.96
C ILE A 20 -18.83 -10.49 -61.37
N GLU A 21 -19.66 -9.59 -61.90
CA GLU A 21 -19.83 -8.22 -61.39
C GLU A 21 -20.44 -8.21 -59.99
N PHE A 22 -21.44 -9.06 -59.73
CA PHE A 22 -21.98 -9.23 -58.39
C PHE A 22 -20.94 -9.79 -57.41
N LEU A 23 -20.18 -10.82 -57.81
CA LEU A 23 -19.15 -11.41 -56.95
C LEU A 23 -18.02 -10.41 -56.65
N SER A 24 -17.59 -9.63 -57.65
CA SER A 24 -16.53 -8.62 -57.48
C SER A 24 -17.01 -7.45 -56.62
N ALA A 25 -18.24 -6.96 -56.81
CA ALA A 25 -18.84 -5.95 -55.95
C ALA A 25 -19.04 -6.46 -54.51
N PHE A 26 -19.48 -7.70 -54.34
CA PHE A 26 -19.70 -8.31 -53.02
C PHE A 26 -18.38 -8.54 -52.27
N THR A 27 -17.34 -9.01 -52.97
CA THR A 27 -16.00 -9.16 -52.39
C THR A 27 -15.37 -7.82 -52.03
N LEU A 28 -15.54 -6.79 -52.87
CA LEU A 28 -15.12 -5.42 -52.55
C LEU A 28 -15.87 -4.88 -51.33
N PHE A 29 -17.18 -5.08 -51.27
CA PHE A 29 -18.00 -4.68 -50.12
C PHE A 29 -17.55 -5.37 -48.84
N LEU A 30 -17.29 -6.69 -48.89
CA LEU A 30 -16.77 -7.42 -47.74
C LEU A 30 -15.38 -6.92 -47.33
N MET A 31 -14.48 -6.64 -48.27
CA MET A 31 -13.17 -6.05 -47.95
C MET A 31 -13.29 -4.67 -47.30
N ILE A 32 -14.21 -3.83 -47.77
CA ILE A 32 -14.46 -2.51 -47.17
C ILE A 32 -15.09 -2.67 -45.77
N LEU A 33 -16.03 -3.60 -45.60
CA LEU A 33 -16.69 -3.85 -44.32
C LEU A 33 -15.69 -4.37 -43.27
N THR A 34 -14.80 -5.30 -43.64
CA THR A 34 -13.77 -5.82 -42.73
C THR A 34 -12.70 -4.78 -42.41
N ALA A 35 -12.31 -3.95 -43.38
CA ALA A 35 -11.40 -2.82 -43.16
C ALA A 35 -12.03 -1.78 -42.23
N PHE A 36 -13.31 -1.44 -42.43
CA PHE A 36 -14.04 -0.49 -41.59
C PHE A 36 -14.21 -1.00 -40.16
N LEU A 37 -14.62 -2.27 -39.97
CA LEU A 37 -14.76 -2.86 -38.64
C LEU A 37 -13.41 -2.94 -37.90
N SER A 38 -12.32 -3.25 -38.61
CA SER A 38 -10.97 -3.22 -38.05
C SER A 38 -10.56 -1.81 -37.63
N LEU A 39 -10.87 -0.78 -38.44
CA LEU A 39 -10.54 0.61 -38.14
C LEU A 39 -11.38 1.17 -36.99
N ALA A 40 -12.67 0.83 -36.92
CA ALA A 40 -13.54 1.25 -35.83
C ALA A 40 -13.13 0.66 -34.47
N GLN A 41 -12.60 -0.57 -34.46
CA GLN A 41 -12.00 -1.16 -33.26
C GLN A 41 -10.69 -0.45 -32.85
N LEU A 42 -9.95 0.12 -33.80
CA LEU A 42 -8.73 0.88 -33.55
C LEU A 42 -9.00 2.32 -33.07
N GLU A 43 -10.03 3.00 -33.58
CA GLU A 43 -10.35 4.39 -33.21
C GLU A 43 -11.12 4.51 -31.88
N MET A 44 -11.87 3.50 -31.45
CA MET A 44 -12.68 3.57 -30.22
C MET A 44 -12.07 2.86 -29.00
N GLY A 45 -10.97 2.12 -29.15
CA GLY A 45 -10.42 1.30 -28.07
C GLY A 45 -11.43 0.30 -27.49
N SER A 46 -11.06 -0.43 -26.44
CA SER A 46 -12.07 -1.14 -25.63
C SER A 46 -12.83 -0.09 -24.81
N ASN A 47 -14.14 0.05 -25.01
CA ASN A 47 -15.00 0.89 -24.16
C ASN A 47 -15.23 0.21 -22.80
N ASP A 48 -14.15 -0.04 -22.07
CA ASP A 48 -14.18 -0.63 -20.74
C ASP A 48 -14.03 0.49 -19.71
N THR A 49 -15.16 0.87 -19.10
CA THR A 49 -15.23 1.93 -18.11
C THR A 49 -14.35 1.69 -16.89
N SER A 50 -13.99 0.43 -16.59
CA SER A 50 -13.09 0.12 -15.47
C SER A 50 -11.65 0.52 -15.82
N VAL A 51 -11.18 0.14 -17.01
CA VAL A 51 -9.84 0.49 -17.53
C VAL A 51 -9.68 2.00 -17.66
N ASP A 52 -10.68 2.69 -18.23
CA ASP A 52 -10.68 4.15 -18.38
C ASP A 52 -10.58 4.89 -17.04
N ARG A 53 -11.13 4.32 -15.95
CA ARG A 53 -11.06 4.89 -14.61
C ARG A 53 -9.67 4.75 -14.03
N VAL A 54 -9.05 3.57 -14.14
CA VAL A 54 -7.70 3.30 -13.61
C VAL A 54 -6.66 4.14 -14.38
N ASP A 55 -6.77 4.24 -15.71
CA ASP A 55 -5.89 5.06 -16.54
C ASP A 55 -5.95 6.55 -16.15
N ARG A 56 -7.17 7.06 -15.98
CA ARG A 56 -7.38 8.44 -15.55
C ARG A 56 -6.87 8.67 -14.13
N ALA A 57 -7.03 7.71 -13.23
CA ALA A 57 -6.53 7.80 -11.86
C ALA A 57 -5.01 7.89 -11.83
N ALA A 58 -4.29 7.07 -12.61
CA ALA A 58 -2.84 7.12 -12.69
C ALA A 58 -2.34 8.45 -13.29
N TYR A 59 -2.92 8.91 -14.40
CA TYR A 59 -2.52 10.17 -15.02
C TYR A 59 -2.81 11.39 -14.14
N ASN A 60 -4.05 11.52 -13.64
CA ASN A 60 -4.43 12.65 -12.79
C ASN A 60 -3.74 12.63 -11.44
N GLY A 61 -3.52 11.44 -10.86
CA GLY A 61 -2.78 11.27 -9.61
C GLY A 61 -1.35 11.78 -9.77
N LEU A 62 -0.68 11.38 -10.86
CA LEU A 62 0.67 11.84 -11.15
C LEU A 62 0.71 13.36 -11.38
N ASP A 63 -0.20 13.89 -12.21
CA ASP A 63 -0.31 15.33 -12.47
C ASP A 63 -0.52 16.13 -11.16
N ARG A 64 -1.38 15.66 -10.25
CA ARG A 64 -1.58 16.28 -8.94
C ARG A 64 -0.32 16.26 -8.08
N MET A 65 0.37 15.12 -8.01
CA MET A 65 1.65 15.00 -7.29
C MET A 65 2.73 15.92 -7.88
N THR A 66 2.64 16.25 -9.18
CA THR A 66 3.68 16.97 -9.89
C THR A 66 3.29 18.36 -10.41
N SER A 67 2.20 18.93 -9.89
CA SER A 67 1.73 20.25 -10.33
C SER A 67 2.08 21.38 -9.35
N ASN A 68 2.24 21.07 -8.06
CA ASN A 68 2.47 22.05 -7.00
C ASN A 68 3.15 21.43 -5.76
N SER A 69 3.23 22.21 -4.68
CA SER A 69 3.87 21.85 -3.40
C SER A 69 3.00 21.05 -2.45
N GLY A 70 1.75 20.78 -2.83
CA GLY A 70 0.74 20.12 -2.02
C GLY A 70 0.07 21.04 -1.02
N TRP A 71 -0.94 20.51 -0.35
CA TRP A 71 -1.72 21.24 0.63
C TRP A 71 -2.32 20.28 1.66
N TYR A 72 -2.20 20.61 2.95
CA TYR A 72 -2.86 19.89 4.03
C TYR A 72 -3.98 20.75 4.63
N VAL A 73 -5.15 20.15 4.81
CA VAL A 73 -6.30 20.76 5.48
C VAL A 73 -6.66 19.91 6.70
N PRO A 74 -6.52 20.41 7.94
CA PRO A 74 -6.90 19.69 9.13
C PRO A 74 -8.42 19.51 9.21
N LEU A 75 -8.84 18.44 9.88
CA LEU A 75 -10.23 18.13 10.19
C LEU A 75 -10.49 18.45 11.66
N VAL A 76 -11.46 19.32 11.93
CA VAL A 76 -11.90 19.67 13.29
C VAL A 76 -13.39 19.37 13.40
N ASP A 77 -13.79 18.52 14.34
CA ASP A 77 -15.18 18.13 14.56
C ASP A 77 -15.92 17.75 13.26
N THR A 78 -15.28 16.93 12.42
CA THR A 78 -15.77 16.46 11.10
C THR A 78 -15.87 17.51 10.00
N THR A 79 -15.43 18.74 10.24
CA THR A 79 -15.39 19.83 9.24
C THR A 79 -13.95 20.15 8.85
N LEU A 80 -13.71 20.37 7.56
CA LEU A 80 -12.40 20.80 7.07
C LEU A 80 -12.13 22.24 7.50
N ASP A 81 -11.04 22.44 8.23
CA ASP A 81 -10.60 23.75 8.69
C ASP A 81 -9.60 24.36 7.71
N TYR A 82 -10.15 25.06 6.72
CA TYR A 82 -9.36 25.75 5.70
C TYR A 82 -8.52 26.91 6.27
N ASN A 83 -8.86 27.46 7.43
CA ASN A 83 -8.10 28.59 8.00
C ASN A 83 -6.74 28.14 8.54
N ASN A 84 -6.65 26.91 9.02
CA ASN A 84 -5.42 26.30 9.54
C ASN A 84 -4.73 25.38 8.51
N SER A 85 -5.04 25.57 7.23
CA SER A 85 -4.45 24.78 6.15
C SER A 85 -3.08 25.32 5.72
N THR A 86 -2.21 24.44 5.21
CA THR A 86 -0.80 24.78 4.91
C THR A 86 -0.23 23.98 3.73
N SER A 87 0.68 24.59 2.96
CA SER A 87 1.52 23.89 1.96
C SER A 87 2.69 23.13 2.58
N ASP A 88 2.97 23.35 3.87
CA ASP A 88 4.07 22.73 4.59
C ASP A 88 3.66 21.40 5.23
N TRP A 89 2.83 20.62 4.54
CA TRP A 89 2.34 19.31 4.98
C TRP A 89 3.49 18.34 5.30
N HIS A 90 4.61 18.45 4.60
CA HIS A 90 5.81 17.62 4.79
C HIS A 90 6.47 17.78 6.17
N ARG A 91 6.10 18.81 6.94
CA ARG A 91 6.59 19.06 8.30
C ARG A 91 5.67 18.52 9.39
N ILE A 92 4.50 18.03 9.02
CA ILE A 92 3.52 17.46 9.94
C ILE A 92 3.84 15.98 10.10
N ASP A 93 3.74 15.50 11.34
CA ASP A 93 3.94 14.09 11.66
C ASP A 93 2.79 13.22 11.13
N ALA A 94 3.00 11.91 11.15
CA ALA A 94 2.01 10.96 10.63
C ALA A 94 0.66 11.04 11.37
N GLN A 95 0.71 11.25 12.70
CA GLN A 95 -0.49 11.40 13.50
C GLN A 95 -1.27 12.67 13.12
N GLY A 96 -0.60 13.82 12.97
CA GLY A 96 -1.24 15.06 12.53
C GLY A 96 -1.83 14.94 11.13
N LEU A 97 -1.10 14.36 10.18
CA LEU A 97 -1.58 14.16 8.81
C LEU A 97 -2.82 13.26 8.75
N SER A 98 -2.93 12.27 9.65
CA SER A 98 -4.12 11.40 9.76
C SER A 98 -5.39 12.14 10.16
N GLN A 99 -5.27 13.30 10.82
CA GLN A 99 -6.39 14.12 11.29
C GLN A 99 -6.84 15.15 10.26
N GLY A 100 -6.68 14.87 8.96
CA GLY A 100 -7.01 15.82 7.91
C GLY A 100 -7.03 15.20 6.52
N VAL A 101 -6.92 16.05 5.51
CA VAL A 101 -6.75 15.65 4.11
C VAL A 101 -5.47 16.29 3.58
N VAL A 102 -4.55 15.47 3.10
CA VAL A 102 -3.33 15.92 2.44
C VAL A 102 -3.42 15.69 0.94
N GLN A 103 -3.39 16.77 0.16
CA GLN A 103 -3.11 16.68 -1.26
C GLN A 103 -1.58 16.73 -1.42
N VAL A 104 -0.98 15.59 -1.75
CA VAL A 104 0.46 15.51 -1.97
C VAL A 104 0.84 16.28 -3.23
N GLY A 105 1.86 17.11 -3.09
CA GLY A 105 2.56 17.75 -4.19
C GLY A 105 4.05 17.75 -3.87
N LEU A 106 4.88 17.39 -4.86
CA LEU A 106 6.29 17.12 -4.69
C LEU A 106 7.19 18.24 -5.22
N LEU A 107 6.62 19.32 -5.78
CA LEU A 107 7.41 20.42 -6.30
C LEU A 107 7.37 21.66 -5.43
N LEU A 108 8.53 22.27 -5.24
CA LEU A 108 8.68 23.61 -4.70
C LEU A 108 9.37 24.48 -5.76
N ASP A 109 8.78 25.62 -6.11
CA ASP A 109 9.31 26.55 -7.14
C ASP A 109 9.63 25.88 -8.49
N GLY A 110 8.82 24.88 -8.88
CA GLY A 110 8.98 24.15 -10.14
C GLY A 110 10.10 23.09 -10.13
N LYS A 111 10.69 22.81 -8.96
CA LYS A 111 11.71 21.79 -8.74
C LYS A 111 11.22 20.71 -7.81
N ILE A 112 11.70 19.49 -8.01
CA ILE A 112 11.38 18.38 -7.10
C ILE A 112 12.04 18.60 -5.75
N ASP A 113 11.28 18.44 -4.67
CA ASP A 113 11.72 18.72 -3.30
C ASP A 113 11.92 17.41 -2.52
N LEU A 114 13.15 17.17 -2.06
CA LEU A 114 13.51 15.92 -1.39
C LEU A 114 12.89 15.80 0.00
N GLU A 115 12.65 16.91 0.70
CA GLU A 115 11.98 16.89 2.00
C GLU A 115 10.54 16.36 1.85
N ARG A 116 9.80 16.83 0.85
CA ARG A 116 8.46 16.31 0.52
C ARG A 116 8.47 14.84 0.13
N ILE A 117 9.48 14.37 -0.61
CA ILE A 117 9.61 12.94 -0.92
C ILE A 117 9.81 12.13 0.38
N SER A 118 10.71 12.56 1.26
CA SER A 118 10.94 11.86 2.53
C SER A 118 9.70 11.83 3.43
N ALA A 119 8.89 12.90 3.39
CA ALA A 119 7.66 13.01 4.17
C ALA A 119 6.51 12.12 3.67
N LEU A 120 6.63 11.48 2.49
CA LEU A 120 5.68 10.45 2.06
C LEU A 120 5.59 9.31 3.08
N SER A 121 6.65 9.06 3.83
CA SER A 121 6.65 8.06 4.92
C SER A 121 5.73 8.38 6.09
N ASN A 122 5.30 9.63 6.24
CA ASN A 122 4.31 10.02 7.24
C ASN A 122 2.86 9.89 6.74
N ILE A 123 2.65 9.56 5.46
CA ILE A 123 1.32 9.50 4.85
C ILE A 123 0.88 8.03 4.75
N THR A 124 -0.39 7.76 5.01
CA THR A 124 -0.99 6.45 4.75
C THR A 124 -1.43 6.33 3.30
N GLU A 125 -1.43 5.11 2.73
CA GLU A 125 -1.90 4.86 1.35
C GLU A 125 -3.33 5.41 1.14
N ASP A 126 -4.27 5.00 1.99
CA ASP A 126 -5.19 5.88 2.74
C ASP A 126 -5.36 7.31 2.25
N SER A 127 -4.68 8.14 3.01
CA SER A 127 -4.72 9.57 2.89
C SER A 127 -4.18 10.03 1.54
N LEU A 128 -3.26 9.28 0.92
CA LEU A 128 -2.75 9.61 -0.40
C LEU A 128 -3.80 9.41 -1.49
N LEU A 129 -4.47 8.26 -1.55
CA LEU A 129 -5.56 8.00 -2.50
C LEU A 129 -6.62 9.09 -2.42
N LYS A 130 -7.08 9.39 -1.20
CA LYS A 130 -8.05 10.45 -0.92
C LYS A 130 -7.56 11.83 -1.37
N GLY A 131 -6.30 12.16 -1.08
CA GLY A 131 -5.66 13.40 -1.49
C GLY A 131 -5.52 13.57 -3.00
N LEU A 132 -5.25 12.48 -3.70
CA LEU A 132 -5.17 12.43 -5.16
C LEU A 132 -6.55 12.35 -5.82
N GLY A 133 -7.62 12.21 -5.04
CA GLY A 133 -8.99 12.05 -5.55
C GLY A 133 -9.19 10.75 -6.30
N ILE A 134 -8.45 9.71 -5.92
CA ILE A 134 -8.59 8.34 -6.41
C ILE A 134 -9.64 7.66 -5.51
N ASP A 135 -10.51 6.85 -6.14
CA ASP A 135 -11.60 6.14 -5.47
C ASP A 135 -11.08 5.10 -4.47
N ASP A 136 -11.76 4.92 -3.34
CA ASP A 136 -11.40 4.00 -2.25
C ASP A 136 -11.34 2.52 -2.69
N GLY A 137 -11.91 2.18 -3.86
CA GLY A 137 -11.80 0.85 -4.47
C GLY A 137 -10.45 0.55 -5.13
N PHE A 138 -9.57 1.54 -5.27
CA PHE A 138 -8.25 1.37 -5.86
C PHE A 138 -7.14 1.29 -4.82
N SER A 139 -6.03 0.68 -5.21
CA SER A 139 -4.76 0.78 -4.50
C SER A 139 -3.70 1.41 -5.40
N LEU A 140 -2.57 1.82 -4.84
CA LEU A 140 -1.51 2.46 -5.61
C LEU A 140 -0.13 1.92 -5.25
N TYR A 141 0.81 2.12 -6.17
CA TYR A 141 2.24 1.90 -5.96
C TYR A 141 3.01 3.08 -6.50
N ILE A 142 3.98 3.59 -5.74
CA ILE A 142 4.83 4.71 -6.16
C ILE A 142 6.28 4.28 -6.11
N GLN A 143 7.02 4.64 -7.16
CA GLN A 143 8.48 4.52 -7.20
C GLN A 143 9.08 5.87 -7.61
N ILE A 144 9.99 6.38 -6.79
CA ILE A 144 10.80 7.57 -7.06
C ILE A 144 12.26 7.17 -6.99
N LYS A 145 13.00 7.32 -8.09
CA LYS A 145 14.41 6.92 -8.17
C LYS A 145 15.24 7.87 -9.02
N ILE A 146 16.53 7.92 -8.73
CA ILE A 146 17.52 8.58 -9.58
C ILE A 146 17.93 7.60 -10.68
N ILE A 147 17.60 7.89 -11.93
CA ILE A 147 17.90 7.01 -13.08
C ILE A 147 19.19 7.38 -13.80
N GLU A 148 19.67 8.61 -13.65
CA GLU A 148 20.97 9.06 -14.18
C GLU A 148 21.55 10.09 -13.20
N SER A 149 22.84 10.02 -12.90
CA SER A 149 23.55 10.98 -12.04
C SER A 149 25.02 11.07 -12.40
N GLU A 150 25.60 12.27 -12.31
CA GLU A 150 27.06 12.46 -12.45
C GLU A 150 27.85 11.81 -11.30
N ASN A 151 27.20 11.63 -10.15
CA ASN A 151 27.75 10.90 -9.01
C ASN A 151 27.31 9.43 -9.07
N THR A 152 28.26 8.52 -9.28
CA THR A 152 28.01 7.08 -9.40
C THR A 152 27.39 6.44 -8.17
N SER A 153 27.55 7.03 -6.97
CA SER A 153 26.91 6.52 -5.74
C SER A 153 25.42 6.82 -5.65
N ARG A 154 24.91 7.76 -6.45
CA ARG A 154 23.49 8.12 -6.53
C ARG A 154 22.78 7.47 -7.71
N GLN A 155 23.53 6.86 -8.63
CA GLN A 155 22.97 6.12 -9.76
C GLN A 155 22.08 4.99 -9.22
N ASP A 156 20.85 4.90 -9.72
CA ASP A 156 19.84 3.91 -9.32
C ASP A 156 19.42 3.97 -7.84
N LEU A 157 19.68 5.10 -7.15
CA LEU A 157 19.23 5.29 -5.78
C LEU A 157 17.70 5.47 -5.74
N THR A 158 17.02 4.60 -5.00
CA THR A 158 15.60 4.75 -4.65
C THR A 158 15.45 5.84 -3.59
N LEU A 159 14.64 6.86 -3.91
CA LEU A 159 14.28 7.95 -3.01
C LEU A 159 13.02 7.62 -2.21
N PHE A 160 12.09 6.89 -2.82
CA PHE A 160 10.87 6.38 -2.19
C PHE A 160 10.30 5.23 -3.01
N GLU A 161 9.84 4.16 -2.37
CA GLU A 161 9.18 3.04 -3.05
C GLU A 161 8.12 2.41 -2.15
N GLY A 162 6.84 2.71 -2.37
CA GLY A 162 5.81 2.32 -1.41
C GLY A 162 4.45 2.07 -2.03
N GLY A 163 3.61 1.35 -1.28
CA GLY A 163 2.22 1.08 -1.62
C GLY A 163 1.95 -0.39 -1.90
N THR A 164 0.81 -0.66 -2.49
CA THR A 164 0.34 -2.00 -2.79
C THR A 164 0.86 -2.45 -4.15
N PRO A 165 1.66 -3.55 -4.23
CA PRO A 165 2.18 -4.03 -5.49
C PRO A 165 1.08 -4.58 -6.41
N ARG A 166 1.33 -4.50 -7.71
CA ARG A 166 0.45 -4.96 -8.80
C ARG A 166 -0.04 -6.41 -8.68
N ASN A 167 0.74 -7.28 -8.04
CA ASN A 167 0.43 -8.72 -7.94
C ASN A 167 -0.89 -9.04 -7.21
N SER A 168 -1.46 -8.06 -6.51
CA SER A 168 -2.72 -8.19 -5.78
C SER A 168 -3.96 -7.86 -6.61
N ALA A 169 -3.81 -7.34 -7.84
CA ALA A 169 -4.86 -6.70 -8.61
C ALA A 169 -5.15 -7.37 -9.97
N GLU A 170 -6.37 -7.19 -10.48
CA GLU A 170 -6.80 -7.71 -11.78
C GLU A 170 -6.42 -6.78 -12.94
N SER A 171 -6.54 -5.47 -12.71
CA SER A 171 -6.22 -4.42 -13.68
C SER A 171 -5.34 -3.34 -13.04
N SER A 172 -4.55 -2.68 -13.87
CA SER A 172 -3.60 -1.66 -13.42
C SER A 172 -3.26 -0.69 -14.54
N SER A 173 -3.01 0.57 -14.19
CA SER A 173 -2.42 1.56 -15.07
C SER A 173 -1.20 2.20 -14.42
N SER A 174 -0.28 2.71 -15.23
CA SER A 174 0.89 3.43 -14.75
C SER A 174 1.11 4.72 -15.53
N ALA A 175 1.51 5.74 -14.80
CA ALA A 175 1.96 7.02 -15.33
C ALA A 175 3.37 7.30 -14.82
N SER A 176 4.20 7.95 -15.62
CA SER A 176 5.54 8.33 -15.19
C SER A 176 5.95 9.69 -15.73
N VAL A 177 6.83 10.36 -14.98
CA VAL A 177 7.43 11.64 -15.36
C VAL A 177 8.88 11.65 -14.93
N THR A 178 9.68 12.48 -15.58
CA THR A 178 11.10 12.63 -15.29
C THR A 178 11.46 14.09 -15.08
N PHE A 179 12.23 14.34 -14.04
CA PHE A 179 12.76 15.65 -13.69
C PHE A 179 14.27 15.67 -13.87
N GLN A 180 14.79 16.81 -14.31
CA GLN A 180 16.22 17.09 -14.30
C GLN A 180 16.48 18.11 -13.18
N GLU A 181 17.19 17.71 -12.13
CA GLU A 181 17.58 18.61 -11.04
C GLU A 181 19.11 18.54 -10.85
N GLY A 182 19.79 19.62 -11.24
CA GLY A 182 21.25 19.62 -11.31
C GLY A 182 21.75 18.52 -12.27
N GLY A 183 22.67 17.69 -11.79
CA GLY A 183 23.23 16.55 -12.53
C GLY A 183 22.39 15.26 -12.44
N ASP A 184 21.29 15.27 -11.69
CA ASP A 184 20.46 14.09 -11.46
C ASP A 184 19.19 14.10 -12.33
N LYS A 185 18.87 12.95 -12.89
CA LYS A 185 17.62 12.66 -13.57
C LYS A 185 16.77 11.77 -12.68
N ILE A 186 15.67 12.31 -12.17
CA ILE A 186 14.78 11.63 -11.22
C ILE A 186 13.54 11.17 -11.96
N GLN A 187 13.19 9.90 -11.85
CA GLN A 187 11.96 9.32 -12.39
C GLN A 187 10.97 9.09 -11.24
N LEU A 188 9.74 9.56 -11.42
CA LEU A 188 8.58 9.23 -10.61
C LEU A 188 7.64 8.36 -11.45
N ILE A 189 7.25 7.22 -10.91
CA ILE A 189 6.24 6.31 -11.45
C ILE A 189 5.13 6.20 -10.41
N LEU A 190 3.89 6.39 -10.86
CA LEU A 190 2.68 6.09 -10.11
C LEU A 190 1.93 4.98 -10.85
N GLU A 191 1.68 3.88 -10.16
CA GLU A 191 0.79 2.82 -10.60
C GLU A 191 -0.50 2.87 -9.77
N VAL A 192 -1.64 2.64 -10.43
CA VAL A 192 -2.95 2.51 -9.78
C VAL A 192 -3.53 1.17 -10.16
N HIS A 193 -4.16 0.50 -9.21
CA HIS A 193 -4.60 -0.88 -9.31
C HIS A 193 -6.06 -1.05 -8.90
N ASP A 194 -6.81 -1.86 -9.63
CA ASP A 194 -8.19 -2.23 -9.31
C ASP A 194 -8.23 -3.55 -8.51
N GLY A 195 -8.89 -3.53 -7.36
CA GLY A 195 -9.16 -4.74 -6.57
C GLY A 195 -7.95 -5.31 -5.82
N GLY A 196 -6.87 -4.55 -5.67
CA GLY A 196 -5.69 -4.96 -4.91
C GLY A 196 -5.93 -5.03 -3.41
N ARG A 197 -5.66 -6.18 -2.77
CA ARG A 197 -5.58 -6.25 -1.30
C ARG A 197 -4.35 -5.48 -0.84
N LYS A 198 -4.54 -4.54 0.10
CA LYS A 198 -3.45 -3.72 0.62
C LYS A 198 -2.37 -4.58 1.24
N SER A 199 -1.12 -4.33 0.85
CA SER A 199 0.04 -5.02 1.41
C SER A 199 0.48 -4.38 2.73
N ASN A 200 -0.42 -4.32 3.71
CA ASN A 200 -0.10 -3.79 5.02
C ASN A 200 0.61 -4.86 5.86
N LYS A 201 1.89 -4.65 6.16
CA LYS A 201 2.68 -5.55 7.01
C LYS A 201 3.09 -4.81 8.27
N LEU A 202 2.96 -5.44 9.42
CA LEU A 202 3.54 -5.00 10.68
C LEU A 202 4.16 -6.22 11.35
N TYR A 203 5.32 -6.04 11.98
CA TYR A 203 6.03 -7.14 12.62
C TYR A 203 6.17 -6.87 14.10
N ILE A 204 5.87 -7.86 14.94
CA ILE A 204 6.24 -7.80 16.36
C ILE A 204 7.74 -8.11 16.42
N THR A 205 8.53 -7.19 16.94
CA THR A 205 10.00 -7.33 16.99
C THR A 205 10.49 -7.76 18.36
N GLU A 206 9.86 -7.26 19.43
CA GLU A 206 10.19 -7.65 20.79
C GLU A 206 8.95 -7.60 21.69
N ILE A 207 8.86 -8.50 22.67
CA ILE A 207 7.82 -8.45 23.71
C ILE A 207 8.42 -8.58 25.09
N SER A 208 7.89 -7.84 26.07
CA SER A 208 8.15 -8.08 27.48
C SER A 208 6.83 -8.28 28.21
N PRO A 209 6.44 -9.54 28.49
CA PRO A 209 5.21 -9.83 29.21
C PRO A 209 5.29 -9.48 30.69
N ARG A 210 6.49 -9.16 31.22
CA ARG A 210 6.66 -8.57 32.55
C ARG A 210 8.08 -8.04 32.74
N SER A 211 8.21 -6.78 33.13
CA SER A 211 9.52 -6.20 33.48
C SER A 211 9.83 -6.29 34.99
N VAL A 212 11.11 -6.16 35.39
CA VAL A 212 11.51 -6.18 36.81
C VAL A 212 10.88 -5.01 37.56
N SER A 213 10.56 -5.20 38.84
CA SER A 213 10.16 -4.12 39.76
C SER A 213 8.84 -3.41 39.44
N GLY A 214 7.97 -4.01 38.64
CA GLY A 214 6.62 -3.49 38.37
C GLY A 214 6.53 -2.48 37.23
N ASN A 215 7.56 -2.40 36.39
CA ASN A 215 7.50 -1.71 35.11
C ASN A 215 6.42 -2.34 34.19
N PRO A 216 5.87 -1.56 33.24
CA PRO A 216 4.78 -2.02 32.39
C PRO A 216 5.18 -3.17 31.45
N GLU A 217 4.19 -3.97 31.09
CA GLU A 217 4.30 -4.91 29.97
C GLU A 217 4.31 -4.12 28.66
N TRP A 218 5.03 -4.62 27.66
CA TRP A 218 5.09 -3.96 26.37
C TRP A 218 5.27 -4.91 25.20
N ILE A 219 4.84 -4.44 24.03
CA ILE A 219 4.96 -5.08 22.72
C ILE A 219 5.53 -4.03 21.78
N GLU A 220 6.64 -4.37 21.14
CA GLU A 220 7.25 -3.55 20.10
C GLU A 220 6.81 -4.03 18.72
N VAL A 221 6.47 -3.07 17.86
CA VAL A 221 6.02 -3.32 16.50
C VAL A 221 6.77 -2.44 15.51
N LEU A 222 7.34 -3.06 14.49
CA LEU A 222 7.97 -2.40 13.36
C LEU A 222 6.98 -2.23 12.20
N ASN A 223 6.94 -1.03 11.61
CA ASN A 223 6.40 -0.79 10.28
C ASN A 223 7.52 -0.88 9.23
N PRO A 224 7.63 -1.99 8.47
CA PRO A 224 8.65 -2.17 7.44
C PRO A 224 8.32 -1.48 6.10
N ASN A 225 7.16 -0.83 5.99
CA ASN A 225 6.68 -0.26 4.73
C ASN A 225 7.14 1.19 4.61
N ASP A 226 7.26 1.66 3.37
CA ASP A 226 7.62 3.04 3.07
C ASP A 226 6.52 4.03 3.41
N PHE A 227 5.25 3.62 3.38
CA PHE A 227 4.13 4.44 3.86
C PHE A 227 3.85 4.23 5.35
N ALA A 228 3.24 5.24 5.96
CA ALA A 228 2.67 5.09 7.29
C ALA A 228 1.49 4.10 7.27
N ILE A 229 1.29 3.39 8.37
CA ILE A 229 0.17 2.46 8.55
C ILE A 229 -0.79 3.03 9.60
N SER A 230 -2.06 3.18 9.21
CA SER A 230 -3.15 3.38 10.16
C SER A 230 -3.37 2.11 10.98
N LEU A 231 -3.51 2.26 12.29
CA LEU A 231 -3.83 1.17 13.20
C LEU A 231 -5.33 0.84 13.21
N GLU A 232 -6.17 1.59 12.51
CA GLU A 232 -7.57 1.22 12.33
C GLU A 232 -7.69 -0.15 11.65
N GLY A 233 -8.43 -1.07 12.28
CA GLY A 233 -8.61 -2.45 11.78
C GLY A 233 -7.53 -3.43 12.23
N TRP A 234 -6.44 -2.96 12.86
CA TRP A 234 -5.45 -3.81 13.50
C TRP A 234 -5.92 -4.26 14.88
N SER A 235 -5.51 -5.44 15.30
CA SER A 235 -5.88 -6.00 16.59
C SER A 235 -4.77 -6.84 17.19
N PHE A 236 -4.70 -6.84 18.51
CA PHE A 236 -3.93 -7.80 19.27
C PHE A 236 -4.85 -8.78 19.97
N SER A 237 -4.57 -10.07 19.84
CA SER A 237 -5.16 -11.10 20.68
C SER A 237 -4.09 -11.77 21.51
N HIS A 238 -4.37 -11.95 22.79
CA HIS A 238 -3.54 -12.70 23.71
C HIS A 238 -4.29 -13.93 24.22
N ILE A 239 -3.63 -15.09 24.17
CA ILE A 239 -4.18 -16.37 24.62
C ILE A 239 -3.17 -17.04 25.55
N SER A 240 -3.58 -17.27 26.80
CA SER A 240 -2.82 -18.04 27.78
C SER A 240 -3.73 -19.07 28.47
N SER A 241 -3.16 -19.79 29.45
CA SER A 241 -3.94 -20.70 30.30
C SER A 241 -4.89 -19.98 31.26
N SER A 242 -4.59 -18.71 31.58
CA SER A 242 -5.29 -17.92 32.59
C SER A 242 -6.23 -16.88 32.01
N SER A 243 -5.96 -16.39 30.79
CA SER A 243 -6.74 -15.34 30.15
C SER A 243 -6.80 -15.51 28.62
N ASN A 244 -7.87 -14.96 28.04
CA ASN A 244 -7.96 -14.72 26.60
C ASN A 244 -8.53 -13.32 26.40
N THR A 245 -7.71 -12.43 25.86
CA THR A 245 -8.04 -11.02 25.68
C THR A 245 -7.81 -10.63 24.23
N ASN A 246 -8.60 -9.67 23.76
CA ASN A 246 -8.48 -9.12 22.41
C ASN A 246 -8.76 -7.63 22.46
N ILE A 247 -8.00 -6.86 21.70
CA ILE A 247 -8.21 -5.44 21.50
C ILE A 247 -8.17 -5.10 20.01
N LEU A 248 -9.19 -4.37 19.57
CA LEU A 248 -9.22 -3.72 18.27
C LEU A 248 -8.69 -2.30 18.41
N LEU A 249 -7.63 -1.99 17.68
CA LEU A 249 -7.09 -0.64 17.54
C LEU A 249 -8.00 0.14 16.57
N ARG A 250 -8.41 1.33 17.01
CA ARG A 250 -9.37 2.19 16.28
C ARG A 250 -8.74 3.47 15.76
N GLU A 251 -7.58 3.81 16.29
CA GLU A 251 -6.86 5.04 16.01
C GLU A 251 -5.36 4.81 16.21
N GLY A 252 -4.58 5.78 15.74
CA GLY A 252 -3.12 5.75 15.77
C GLY A 252 -2.53 5.44 14.40
N VAL A 253 -1.34 5.97 14.16
CA VAL A 253 -0.60 5.79 12.91
C VAL A 253 0.87 5.51 13.24
N ILE A 254 1.45 4.53 12.58
CA ILE A 254 2.89 4.24 12.66
C ILE A 254 3.55 4.71 11.37
N THR A 255 4.49 5.66 11.46
CA THR A 255 5.29 6.17 10.33
C THR A 255 6.00 5.02 9.59
N GLY A 256 6.20 5.16 8.29
CA GLY A 256 6.98 4.21 7.49
C GLY A 256 8.40 4.03 8.04
N HIS A 257 8.93 2.81 7.99
CA HIS A 257 10.25 2.44 8.52
C HIS A 257 10.49 2.81 9.99
N SER A 258 9.43 2.87 10.81
CA SER A 258 9.53 3.23 12.22
C SER A 258 8.99 2.17 13.15
N THR A 259 9.48 2.21 14.39
CA THR A 259 9.09 1.31 15.47
C THR A 259 8.12 1.99 16.41
N ALA A 260 7.09 1.26 16.85
CA ALA A 260 6.10 1.67 17.84
C ALA A 260 6.15 0.77 19.07
N ILE A 261 5.94 1.35 20.25
CA ILE A 261 5.81 0.63 21.51
C ILE A 261 4.37 0.72 22.01
N PHE A 262 3.74 -0.44 22.16
CA PHE A 262 2.50 -0.60 22.89
C PHE A 262 2.83 -0.99 24.33
N THR A 263 2.34 -0.25 25.32
CA THR A 263 2.70 -0.44 26.73
C THR A 263 1.52 -0.35 27.67
N GLY A 264 1.62 -0.99 28.83
CA GLY A 264 0.68 -0.86 29.94
C GLY A 264 0.74 0.50 30.66
N ASP A 265 1.83 1.27 30.51
CA ASP A 265 1.95 2.61 31.07
C ASP A 265 2.96 3.46 30.28
N THR A 266 2.47 4.50 29.60
CA THR A 266 3.30 5.38 28.76
C THR A 266 4.24 6.29 29.56
N LEU A 267 4.00 6.47 30.86
CA LEU A 267 4.81 7.36 31.70
C LEU A 267 6.09 6.70 32.20
N THR A 268 6.07 5.39 32.39
CA THR A 268 7.19 4.62 32.98
C THR A 268 7.91 3.72 31.97
N GLN A 269 7.35 3.56 30.77
CA GLN A 269 7.96 2.78 29.69
C GLN A 269 9.19 3.49 29.12
N GLU A 270 10.31 2.76 29.03
CA GLU A 270 11.46 3.19 28.23
C GLU A 270 11.13 3.04 26.74
N THR A 271 11.43 4.07 25.94
CA THR A 271 11.02 4.13 24.54
C THR A 271 12.14 3.96 23.53
N GLY A 272 13.41 3.96 23.96
CA GLY A 272 14.56 3.91 23.07
C GLY A 272 14.47 4.92 21.92
N ASN A 273 14.60 4.44 20.68
CA ASN A 273 14.44 5.20 19.44
C ASN A 273 13.03 5.06 18.83
N SER A 274 12.07 4.47 19.53
CA SER A 274 10.70 4.35 19.03
C SER A 274 10.10 5.72 18.75
N SER A 275 9.49 5.86 17.58
CA SER A 275 8.85 7.10 17.14
C SER A 275 7.43 7.25 17.69
N HIS A 276 6.82 6.15 18.15
CA HIS A 276 5.40 6.09 18.50
C HIS A 276 5.18 5.28 19.78
N ILE A 277 4.38 5.81 20.71
CA ILE A 277 4.01 5.11 21.94
C ILE A 277 2.49 5.06 22.09
N PHE A 278 1.95 3.88 22.40
CA PHE A 278 0.52 3.63 22.54
C PHE A 278 0.20 3.01 23.90
N ASP A 279 -0.81 3.55 24.57
CA ASP A 279 -1.30 3.07 25.86
C ASP A 279 -2.32 1.94 25.67
N LEU A 280 -1.93 0.72 26.02
CA LEU A 280 -2.83 -0.44 26.10
C LEU A 280 -3.17 -0.81 27.55
N GLY A 281 -2.67 -0.08 28.54
CA GLY A 281 -3.00 -0.26 29.95
C GLY A 281 -4.44 0.14 30.27
N GLN A 282 -4.90 1.26 29.71
CA GLN A 282 -6.30 1.71 29.88
C GLN A 282 -7.33 0.72 29.36
N SER A 283 -6.95 -0.05 28.34
CA SER A 283 -7.80 -1.11 27.78
C SER A 283 -7.81 -2.39 28.62
N GLY A 284 -6.86 -2.54 29.55
CA GLY A 284 -6.61 -3.76 30.30
C GLY A 284 -5.94 -4.89 29.49
N PHE A 285 -5.46 -4.60 28.28
CA PHE A 285 -4.74 -5.58 27.46
C PHE A 285 -3.31 -5.81 27.94
N LEU A 286 -2.58 -4.73 28.28
CA LEU A 286 -1.24 -4.79 28.87
C LEU A 286 -1.26 -4.41 30.34
N GLY A 287 -0.49 -5.14 31.14
CA GLY A 287 -0.35 -4.95 32.57
C GLY A 287 0.67 -3.89 32.99
N VAL A 288 0.55 -3.44 34.24
CA VAL A 288 1.54 -2.60 34.93
C VAL A 288 1.62 -3.02 36.39
N GLY A 289 2.84 -3.02 36.96
CA GLY A 289 3.05 -3.38 38.36
C GLY A 289 2.72 -4.84 38.65
N MET A 290 1.68 -5.04 39.48
CA MET A 290 1.22 -6.36 39.88
C MET A 290 0.11 -6.91 38.97
N ILE A 291 -0.41 -6.09 38.05
CA ILE A 291 -1.42 -6.48 37.08
C ILE A 291 -0.69 -7.13 35.90
N ASN A 292 -1.06 -8.37 35.59
CA ASN A 292 -0.53 -9.11 34.45
C ASN A 292 -1.56 -9.18 33.34
N GLY A 293 -1.23 -8.66 32.16
CA GLY A 293 -2.04 -8.77 30.95
C GLY A 293 -1.64 -10.00 30.12
N LEU A 294 -0.34 -10.19 29.93
CA LEU A 294 0.22 -11.20 29.01
C LEU A 294 0.55 -12.56 29.64
N ASP A 295 0.55 -12.72 30.97
CA ASP A 295 0.90 -13.99 31.66
C ASP A 295 2.36 -14.47 31.46
N ASP A 296 3.11 -14.50 32.55
CA ASP A 296 4.52 -14.91 32.59
C ASP A 296 4.72 -16.39 32.25
N GLY A 297 3.72 -17.24 32.53
CA GLY A 297 3.86 -18.70 32.46
C GLY A 297 3.86 -19.27 31.04
N GLY A 298 3.40 -18.46 30.07
CA GLY A 298 3.27 -18.84 28.68
C GLY A 298 2.04 -18.22 28.06
N GLY A 299 2.20 -17.75 26.83
CA GLY A 299 1.18 -17.01 26.12
C GLY A 299 1.44 -16.99 24.63
N ILE A 300 0.39 -16.66 23.89
CA ILE A 300 0.44 -16.42 22.45
C ILE A 300 -0.11 -15.02 22.24
N VAL A 301 0.71 -14.13 21.68
CA VAL A 301 0.23 -12.85 21.14
C VAL A 301 0.17 -12.96 19.63
N LYS A 302 -0.97 -12.55 19.07
CA LYS A 302 -1.17 -12.45 17.62
C LYS A 302 -1.48 -11.01 17.27
N LEU A 303 -0.79 -10.51 16.27
CA LEU A 303 -1.12 -9.28 15.57
C LEU A 303 -1.90 -9.65 14.31
N SER A 304 -3.11 -9.11 14.21
CA SER A 304 -4.01 -9.41 13.09
C SER A 304 -4.57 -8.13 12.48
N TYR A 305 -4.85 -8.17 11.18
CA TYR A 305 -5.45 -7.07 10.44
C TYR A 305 -6.77 -7.49 9.82
N THR A 306 -7.79 -6.64 9.95
CA THR A 306 -9.09 -6.81 9.29
C THR A 306 -9.28 -5.69 8.28
N GLN A 307 -9.29 -6.04 7.00
CA GLN A 307 -9.58 -5.07 5.95
C GLN A 307 -11.07 -4.65 6.03
N LEU A 308 -11.40 -3.39 5.69
CA LEU A 308 -12.76 -2.84 5.77
C LEU A 308 -13.84 -3.68 5.07
N SER A 309 -13.49 -4.43 4.03
CA SER A 309 -14.39 -5.31 3.27
C SER A 309 -14.47 -6.74 3.81
N GLU A 310 -13.76 -7.05 4.90
CA GLU A 310 -13.62 -8.37 5.48
C GLU A 310 -14.19 -8.42 6.89
N PHE A 311 -14.70 -9.60 7.26
CA PHE A 311 -15.31 -9.83 8.58
C PHE A 311 -14.48 -10.78 9.45
N GLN A 312 -13.36 -11.31 8.93
CA GLN A 312 -12.43 -12.16 9.67
C GLN A 312 -11.05 -11.50 9.70
N PRO A 313 -10.44 -11.36 10.88
CA PRO A 313 -9.07 -10.88 10.98
C PRO A 313 -8.10 -11.89 10.38
N ALA A 314 -7.19 -11.42 9.53
CA ALA A 314 -6.06 -12.19 9.05
C ALA A 314 -4.90 -12.07 10.05
N GLU A 315 -4.38 -13.20 10.52
CA GLU A 315 -3.16 -13.22 11.35
C GLU A 315 -1.97 -12.77 10.50
N VAL A 316 -1.32 -11.69 10.92
CA VAL A 316 -0.15 -11.11 10.24
C VAL A 316 1.14 -11.55 10.91
N PHE A 317 1.13 -11.59 12.24
CA PHE A 317 2.30 -11.95 13.03
C PHE A 317 1.92 -12.65 14.32
N ARG A 318 2.81 -13.52 14.82
CA ARG A 318 2.58 -14.31 16.03
C ARG A 318 3.87 -14.46 16.82
N VAL A 319 3.75 -14.33 18.13
CA VAL A 319 4.80 -14.67 19.09
C VAL A 319 4.22 -15.61 20.15
N GLU A 320 5.01 -16.59 20.56
CA GLU A 320 4.61 -17.63 21.51
C GLU A 320 5.76 -17.92 22.48
N TRP A 321 5.43 -18.01 23.77
CA TRP A 321 6.38 -18.37 24.82
C TRP A 321 5.75 -19.35 25.81
N GLY A 322 6.59 -19.97 26.65
CA GLY A 322 6.22 -21.02 27.58
C GLY A 322 5.87 -22.35 26.89
N GLY A 323 5.32 -23.29 27.65
CA GLY A 323 4.96 -24.62 27.15
C GLY A 323 6.11 -25.34 26.43
N ASP A 324 5.84 -25.83 25.22
CA ASP A 324 6.81 -26.58 24.41
C ASP A 324 7.78 -25.69 23.62
N THR A 325 7.62 -24.36 23.66
CA THR A 325 8.55 -23.43 22.97
C THR A 325 9.94 -23.38 23.61
N GLY A 326 10.03 -23.75 24.90
CA GLY A 326 11.26 -23.62 25.68
C GLY A 326 11.56 -22.20 26.19
N PHE A 327 10.74 -21.20 25.84
CA PHE A 327 10.90 -19.82 26.31
C PHE A 327 10.16 -19.60 27.64
N PHE A 328 10.81 -19.91 28.76
CA PHE A 328 10.27 -19.62 30.09
C PHE A 328 10.81 -18.29 30.59
N LEU A 329 10.08 -17.22 30.27
CA LEU A 329 10.47 -15.84 30.60
C LEU A 329 10.39 -15.60 32.12
N THR A 330 11.43 -14.98 32.66
CA THR A 330 11.42 -14.46 34.03
C THR A 330 11.16 -12.95 34.02
N PRO A 331 10.67 -12.36 35.13
CA PRO A 331 10.43 -10.92 35.17
C PRO A 331 11.68 -10.12 34.79
N GLY A 332 11.54 -9.20 33.85
CA GLY A 332 12.64 -8.42 33.29
C GLY A 332 13.22 -8.97 32.00
N GLN A 333 12.80 -10.15 31.57
CA GLN A 333 13.19 -10.68 30.27
C GLN A 333 12.18 -10.28 29.21
N SER A 334 12.67 -10.20 28.00
CA SER A 334 11.89 -10.04 26.79
C SER A 334 12.14 -11.24 25.87
N LEU A 335 11.38 -11.28 24.78
CA LEU A 335 11.59 -12.19 23.68
C LEU A 335 11.76 -11.34 22.42
N GLU A 336 12.88 -11.48 21.74
CA GLU A 336 13.30 -10.69 20.58
C GLU A 336 13.34 -11.56 19.32
N TRP A 337 12.81 -11.04 18.22
CA TRP A 337 12.78 -11.68 16.91
C TRP A 337 14.09 -11.42 16.14
N SER A 338 14.59 -12.45 15.45
CA SER A 338 15.86 -12.43 14.70
C SER A 338 15.83 -11.59 13.41
N GLY A 339 14.67 -11.09 12.99
CA GLY A 339 14.49 -10.41 11.72
C GLY A 339 14.23 -11.35 10.52
N ILE A 340 14.17 -12.66 10.73
CA ILE A 340 14.00 -13.65 9.66
C ILE A 340 12.53 -14.09 9.53
N LEU A 341 12.00 -14.00 8.31
CA LEU A 341 10.66 -14.48 7.96
C LEU A 341 10.71 -15.89 7.34
N PRO A 342 9.73 -16.77 7.60
CA PRO A 342 8.62 -16.57 8.54
C PRO A 342 9.07 -16.63 10.00
N ALA A 343 8.46 -15.80 10.86
CA ALA A 343 8.77 -15.73 12.30
C ALA A 343 8.23 -16.94 13.06
N THR A 344 8.87 -18.09 12.88
CA THR A 344 8.61 -19.31 13.66
C THR A 344 9.27 -19.20 15.04
N THR A 345 8.94 -20.10 15.96
CA THR A 345 9.54 -20.13 17.32
C THR A 345 11.07 -20.22 17.33
N LEU A 346 11.70 -20.71 16.27
CA LEU A 346 13.17 -20.79 16.15
C LEU A 346 13.84 -19.43 15.93
N GLU A 347 13.07 -18.45 15.44
CA GLU A 347 13.56 -17.10 15.12
C GLU A 347 13.39 -16.14 16.30
N TRP A 348 13.11 -16.66 17.49
CA TRP A 348 12.98 -15.88 18.71
C TRP A 348 14.10 -16.27 19.69
N SER A 349 14.55 -15.29 20.47
CA SER A 349 15.54 -15.54 21.51
C SER A 349 15.30 -14.61 22.70
N ILE A 350 15.81 -15.02 23.87
CA ILE A 350 15.78 -14.18 25.07
C ILE A 350 17.08 -13.37 25.08
N PRO A 351 17.04 -12.05 24.82
CA PRO A 351 18.24 -11.24 24.82
C PRO A 351 18.82 -11.11 26.24
N SER A 352 20.09 -10.73 26.32
CA SER A 352 20.77 -10.56 27.61
C SER A 352 20.19 -9.40 28.44
N GLN A 353 19.67 -8.38 27.77
CA GLN A 353 18.94 -7.24 28.32
C GLN A 353 17.84 -6.86 27.31
N PRO A 354 16.62 -6.52 27.76
CA PRO A 354 15.60 -5.99 26.87
C PRO A 354 16.03 -4.68 26.22
N SER A 355 15.54 -4.43 25.00
CA SER A 355 15.90 -3.23 24.25
C SER A 355 14.69 -2.55 23.61
N PRO A 356 13.78 -1.98 24.41
CA PRO A 356 12.61 -1.31 23.87
C PRO A 356 13.01 -0.12 22.98
N GLY A 357 12.47 -0.11 21.77
CA GLY A 357 12.62 0.92 20.75
C GLY A 357 13.89 0.80 19.92
N ASN A 358 14.40 -0.42 19.68
CA ASN A 358 15.63 -0.63 18.90
C ASN A 358 15.43 -0.77 17.39
#